data_AF-A0A0Q7FMC7-F1
#
_entry.id   AF-A0A0Q7FMC7-F1
#
_cell.length_a   1.000
_cell.length_b   1.000
_cell.length_c   1.000
_cell.angle_alpha   90.00
_cell.angle_beta   90.00
_cell.angle_gamma   90.00
#
_symmetry.space_group_name_H-M   'P 1'
#
loop_
_entity.id
_entity.type
_entity.pdbx_description
1 polymer ?
#
loop_
_entity_poly.entity_id
_entity_poly.type
_entity_poly.pdbx_seq_one_letter_code
_entity_poly.pdbx_strand_id
1 'polypeptide(L)'
;MNAKTTNIIYWTGVLLTSLWFGASGFFELTTNPIVWGITQQLGYPEHFIYLLGVFKVAGVITLLIPNKLLRLKEWVFAGIFFDITFAFFSKLAVLGFSATIDAIIAFTMVSVTYFMFRKLYSADYSVNTAA
;
A
#
# COMPACT_ATOMS: atom_id res chain seq x y z
N MET A 1 -2.29 5.95 -24.10
CA MET A 1 -1.35 6.61 -23.17
C MET A 1 0.08 6.22 -23.52
N ASN A 2 0.96 7.20 -23.74
CA ASN A 2 2.38 7.00 -24.03
C ASN A 2 3.12 6.36 -22.83
N ALA A 3 4.20 5.63 -23.07
CA ALA A 3 5.08 5.06 -22.05
C ALA A 3 5.61 6.13 -21.08
N LYS A 4 5.97 7.32 -21.58
CA LYS A 4 6.45 8.43 -20.73
C LYS A 4 5.40 8.89 -19.72
N THR A 5 4.16 9.09 -20.16
CA THR A 5 3.04 9.46 -19.29
C THR A 5 2.74 8.36 -18.26
N THR A 6 2.79 7.10 -18.68
CA THR A 6 2.57 5.95 -17.79
C THR A 6 3.63 5.90 -16.69
N ASN A 7 4.89 6.12 -17.05
CA ASN A 7 6.01 6.16 -16.11
C ASN A 7 5.88 7.30 -15.10
N ILE A 8 5.50 8.51 -15.54
CA ILE A 8 5.29 9.65 -14.65
C ILE A 8 4.17 9.36 -13.64
N ILE A 9 3.01 8.89 -14.10
CA ILE A 9 1.88 8.59 -13.21
C ILE A 9 2.24 7.49 -12.21
N TYR A 10 2.92 6.43 -12.67
CA TYR A 10 3.40 5.36 -11.79
C TYR A 10 4.34 5.89 -10.70
N TRP A 11 5.38 6.65 -11.06
CA TRP A 11 6.34 7.15 -10.07
C TRP A 11 5.73 8.18 -9.13
N THR A 12 4.84 9.04 -9.61
CA THR A 12 4.07 9.94 -8.74
C THR A 12 3.22 9.14 -7.74
N GLY A 13 2.52 8.11 -8.21
CA GLY A 13 1.73 7.22 -7.36
C GLY A 13 2.57 6.47 -6.33
N VAL A 14 3.75 5.96 -6.73
CA VAL A 14 4.71 5.32 -5.83
C VAL A 14 5.21 6.29 -4.77
N LEU A 15 5.57 7.52 -5.13
CA LEU A 15 6.03 8.53 -4.17
C LEU A 15 4.93 8.92 -3.18
N LEU A 16 3.71 9.16 -3.65
CA LEU A 16 2.57 9.49 -2.78
C LEU A 16 2.23 8.32 -1.84
N THR A 17 2.17 7.10 -2.38
CA THR A 17 1.95 5.89 -1.57
C THR A 17 3.06 5.73 -0.54
N SER A 18 4.32 5.94 -0.94
CA SER A 18 5.48 5.83 -0.07
C SER A 18 5.48 6.86 1.05
N LEU A 19 5.08 8.10 0.75
CA LEU A 19 4.98 9.15 1.75
C LEU A 19 3.88 8.83 2.76
N TRP A 20 2.70 8.44 2.30
CA TRP A 20 1.57 8.11 3.17
C TRP A 20 1.84 6.86 4.02
N PHE A 21 2.12 5.72 3.38
CA PHE A 21 2.34 4.45 4.07
C PHE A 21 3.65 4.46 4.86
N GLY A 22 4.66 5.18 4.39
CA GLY A 22 5.92 5.35 5.09
C GLY A 22 5.75 6.16 6.37
N ALA A 23 5.00 7.27 6.32
CA ALA A 23 4.67 8.04 7.51
C ALA A 23 3.82 7.24 8.51
N SER A 24 2.77 6.55 8.03
CA SER A 24 1.95 5.65 8.86
C SER A 24 2.80 4.58 9.54
N GLY A 25 3.61 3.85 8.77
CA GLY A 25 4.45 2.78 9.29
C GLY A 25 5.52 3.30 10.26
N PHE A 26 6.11 4.46 10.00
CA PHE A 26 7.05 5.10 10.92
C PHE A 26 6.39 5.47 12.25
N PHE A 27 5.17 6.01 12.23
CA PHE A 27 4.42 6.33 13.44
C PHE A 27 3.95 5.10 14.21
N GLU A 28 3.63 4.02 13.50
CA GLU A 28 3.35 2.71 14.10
C GLU A 28 4.58 2.17 14.83
N LEU A 29 5.78 2.28 14.25
CA LEU A 29 7.05 1.83 14.86
C LEU A 29 7.53 2.72 16.02
N THR A 30 7.26 4.02 15.95
CA THR A 30 7.67 5.00 16.98
C THR A 30 6.65 5.14 18.11
N THR A 31 5.64 4.28 18.17
CA THR A 31 4.60 4.30 19.21
C THR A 31 3.88 5.64 19.31
N ASN A 32 3.69 6.33 18.18
CA ASN A 32 3.09 7.66 18.17
C ASN A 32 1.62 7.58 18.66
N PRO A 33 1.24 8.37 19.69
CA PRO A 33 -0.06 8.25 20.34
C PRO A 33 -1.25 8.54 19.42
N ILE A 34 -1.05 9.32 18.34
CA ILE A 34 -2.13 9.65 17.40
C ILE A 34 -2.54 8.40 16.60
N VAL A 35 -1.56 7.72 16.01
CA VAL A 35 -1.81 6.53 15.18
C VAL A 35 -2.19 5.33 16.05
N TRP A 36 -1.51 5.18 17.20
CA TRP A 36 -1.81 4.13 18.15
C TRP A 36 -3.20 4.28 18.76
N GLY A 37 -3.58 5.49 19.20
CA GLY A 37 -4.89 5.74 19.79
C GLY A 37 -6.04 5.40 18.85
N ILE A 38 -5.95 5.78 17.58
CA ILE A 38 -6.97 5.41 16.57
C ILE A 38 -7.02 3.89 16.41
N THR A 39 -5.87 3.24 16.27
CA THR A 39 -5.82 1.79 15.97
C THR A 39 -6.27 0.95 17.16
N GLN A 40 -5.97 1.37 18.39
CA GLN A 40 -6.48 0.76 19.62
C GLN A 40 -7.98 1.00 19.81
N GLN A 41 -8.49 2.18 19.45
CA GLN A 41 -9.93 2.47 19.45
C GLN A 41 -10.69 1.53 18.51
N LEU A 42 -10.07 1.11 17.40
CA LEU A 42 -10.61 0.09 16.49
C LEU A 42 -10.57 -1.34 17.06
N GLY A 43 -9.95 -1.56 18.22
CA GLY A 43 -9.87 -2.85 18.90
C GLY A 43 -8.64 -3.69 18.55
N TYR A 44 -7.64 -3.13 17.85
CA TYR A 44 -6.44 -3.87 17.48
C TYR A 44 -5.42 -3.92 18.63
N PRO A 45 -4.75 -5.08 18.85
CA PRO A 45 -3.73 -5.23 19.88
C PRO A 45 -2.40 -4.56 19.47
N GLU A 46 -1.59 -4.18 20.44
CA GLU A 46 -0.34 -3.43 20.23
C GLU A 46 0.67 -4.13 19.31
N HIS A 47 0.83 -5.45 19.46
CA HIS A 47 1.74 -6.23 18.62
C HIS A 47 1.33 -6.18 17.14
N PHE A 48 0.04 -6.08 16.84
CA PHE A 48 -0.47 -5.95 15.47
C PHE A 48 -0.06 -4.59 14.89
N ILE A 49 -0.20 -3.51 15.67
CA ILE A 49 0.17 -2.15 15.24
C ILE A 49 1.66 -2.10 14.89
N TYR A 50 2.51 -2.64 15.76
CA TYR A 50 3.95 -2.65 15.52
C TYR A 50 4.32 -3.48 14.29
N LEU A 51 3.76 -4.69 14.15
CA LEU A 51 4.02 -5.57 13.03
C LEU A 51 3.55 -4.97 11.70
N LEU A 52 2.38 -4.31 11.70
CA LEU A 52 1.87 -3.57 10.56
C LEU A 52 2.86 -2.48 10.12
N GLY A 53 3.43 -1.75 11.08
CA GLY A 53 4.43 -0.72 10.81
C GLY A 53 5.69 -1.27 10.13
N VAL A 54 6.20 -2.41 10.61
CA VAL A 54 7.34 -3.10 9.98
C VAL A 54 7.02 -3.43 8.52
N PHE A 55 5.86 -4.03 8.25
CA PHE A 55 5.46 -4.42 6.90
C PHE A 55 5.23 -3.23 5.98
N LYS A 56 4.65 -2.13 6.47
CA LYS A 56 4.48 -0.89 5.70
C LYS A 56 5.82 -0.31 5.29
N VAL A 57 6.77 -0.20 6.21
CA VAL A 57 8.12 0.32 5.90
C VAL A 57 8.85 -0.59 4.91
N ALA A 58 8.80 -1.92 5.09
CA ALA A 58 9.39 -2.89 4.17
C ALA A 58 8.76 -2.80 2.76
N GLY A 59 7.44 -2.62 2.68
CA GLY A 59 6.72 -2.43 1.43
C GLY A 59 7.12 -1.14 0.71
N VAL A 60 7.24 -0.03 1.44
CA VAL A 60 7.69 1.26 0.90
C VAL A 60 9.11 1.18 0.34
N ILE A 61 10.04 0.57 1.08
CA ILE A 61 11.41 0.33 0.60
C ILE A 61 11.38 -0.46 -0.71
N THR A 62 10.57 -1.52 -0.77
CA THR A 62 10.43 -2.34 -1.98
C THR A 62 9.88 -1.54 -3.17
N LEU A 63 8.88 -0.68 -2.97
CA LEU A 63 8.29 0.14 -4.03
C LEU A 63 9.29 1.15 -4.61
N LEU A 64 10.06 1.81 -3.74
CA LEU A 64 11.01 2.85 -4.10
C LEU A 64 12.23 2.34 -4.87
N ILE A 65 12.57 1.05 -4.75
CA ILE A 65 13.67 0.46 -5.54
C ILE A 65 13.26 0.42 -7.02
N PRO A 66 13.96 1.15 -7.92
CA PRO A 66 13.58 1.25 -9.32
C PRO A 66 13.87 -0.04 -10.10
N ASN A 67 12.95 -0.45 -10.97
CA ASN A 67 13.12 -1.54 -11.95
C ASN A 67 13.63 -2.88 -11.40
N LYS A 68 13.45 -3.17 -10.10
CA LYS A 68 13.83 -4.44 -9.47
C LYS A 68 12.66 -4.98 -8.65
N LEU A 69 12.81 -6.23 -8.21
CA LEU A 69 11.88 -6.89 -7.28
C LEU A 69 10.42 -6.93 -7.77
N LEU A 70 10.20 -7.05 -9.09
CA LEU A 70 8.86 -6.92 -9.70
C LEU A 70 7.83 -7.87 -9.07
N ARG A 71 8.21 -9.12 -8.78
CA ARG A 71 7.33 -10.07 -8.07
C ARG A 71 7.04 -9.68 -6.63
N LEU A 72 8.01 -9.09 -5.93
CA LEU A 72 7.78 -8.60 -4.56
C LEU A 72 6.92 -7.34 -4.57
N LYS A 73 7.00 -6.49 -5.60
CA LYS A 73 6.09 -5.35 -5.77
C LYS A 73 4.63 -5.79 -5.90
N GLU A 74 4.36 -6.90 -6.58
CA GLU A 74 3.02 -7.51 -6.61
C GLU A 74 2.53 -7.86 -5.19
N TRP A 75 3.42 -8.41 -4.34
CA TRP A 75 3.09 -8.71 -2.95
C TRP A 75 2.82 -7.43 -2.14
N VAL A 76 3.59 -6.36 -2.39
CA VAL A 76 3.37 -5.07 -1.73
C VAL A 76 2.02 -4.47 -2.14
N PHE A 77 1.67 -4.48 -3.43
CA PHE A 77 0.36 -4.01 -3.88
C PHE A 77 -0.78 -4.82 -3.27
N ALA A 78 -0.65 -6.14 -3.19
CA ALA A 78 -1.62 -7.00 -2.52
C ALA A 78 -1.73 -6.69 -1.01
N GLY A 79 -0.60 -6.53 -0.32
CA GLY A 79 -0.57 -6.18 1.09
C GLY A 79 -1.23 -4.83 1.39
N ILE A 80 -0.91 -3.80 0.59
CA ILE A 80 -1.54 -2.48 0.69
C ILE A 80 -3.05 -2.55 0.41
N PHE A 81 -3.47 -3.35 -0.58
CA PHE A 81 -4.87 -3.57 -0.87
C PHE A 81 -5.63 -4.13 0.34
N PHE A 82 -5.07 -5.16 1.00
CA PHE A 82 -5.69 -5.74 2.20
C PHE A 82 -5.68 -4.78 3.38
N ASP A 83 -4.57 -4.06 3.62
CA ASP A 83 -4.46 -3.06 4.69
C ASP A 83 -5.55 -1.98 4.55
N ILE A 84 -5.71 -1.39 3.36
CA ILE A 84 -6.74 -0.37 3.10
C ILE A 84 -8.14 -0.95 3.29
N THR A 85 -8.38 -2.18 2.83
CA THR A 85 -9.68 -2.84 2.95
C THR A 85 -10.05 -3.08 4.42
N PHE A 86 -9.12 -3.60 5.22
CA PHE A 86 -9.34 -3.80 6.65
C PHE A 86 -9.52 -2.47 7.38
N ALA A 87 -8.71 -1.46 7.08
CA ALA A 87 -8.87 -0.12 7.63
C ALA A 87 -10.26 0.46 7.31
N PHE A 88 -10.74 0.33 6.07
CA PHE A 88 -12.06 0.79 5.67
C PHE A 88 -13.18 0.15 6.50
N PHE A 89 -13.22 -1.19 6.56
CA PHE A 89 -14.29 -1.89 7.27
C PHE A 89 -14.22 -1.69 8.79
N SER A 90 -13.01 -1.65 9.38
CA SER A 90 -12.87 -1.36 10.82
C SER A 90 -13.35 0.03 11.17
N LYS A 91 -12.96 1.05 10.39
CA LYS A 91 -13.43 2.42 10.63
C LYS A 91 -14.92 2.56 10.40
N LEU A 92 -15.47 1.91 9.37
CA LEU A 92 -16.91 1.91 9.12
C LEU A 92 -17.68 1.33 10.31
N ALA A 93 -17.19 0.22 10.87
CA ALA A 93 -17.84 -0.47 11.99
C ALA A 93 -17.77 0.30 13.32
N VAL A 94 -16.67 1.02 13.58
CA VAL A 94 -16.40 1.64 14.90
C VAL A 94 -16.58 3.16 14.91
N LEU A 95 -16.20 3.87 13.84
CA LEU A 95 -16.14 5.33 13.78
C LEU A 95 -17.18 5.95 12.81
N GLY A 96 -17.77 5.12 11.94
CA GLY A 96 -18.74 5.54 10.94
C GLY A 96 -18.13 5.97 9.60
N PHE A 97 -18.99 6.33 8.65
CA PHE A 97 -18.62 6.53 7.24
C PHE A 97 -17.65 7.70 7.00
N SER A 98 -17.77 8.79 7.75
CA SER A 98 -16.89 9.97 7.62
C SER A 98 -15.42 9.62 7.85
N ALA A 99 -15.13 8.64 8.72
CA ALA A 99 -13.78 8.17 9.00
C ALA A 99 -13.17 7.31 7.88
N THR A 100 -13.95 6.88 6.89
CA THR A 100 -13.50 5.98 5.81
C THR A 100 -13.01 6.70 4.55
N ILE A 101 -13.17 8.02 4.50
CA ILE A 101 -12.85 8.84 3.31
C ILE A 101 -11.38 8.68 2.92
N ASP A 102 -10.48 8.62 3.91
CA ASP A 102 -9.05 8.47 3.69
C ASP A 102 -8.71 7.11 3.05
N ALA A 103 -9.38 6.03 3.48
CA ALA A 103 -9.25 4.71 2.89
C ALA A 103 -9.74 4.67 1.44
N ILE A 104 -10.83 5.36 1.10
CA ILE A 104 -11.34 5.45 -0.29
C ILE A 104 -10.33 6.18 -1.20
N ILE A 105 -9.75 7.28 -0.71
CA ILE A 105 -8.72 8.04 -1.44
C ILE A 105 -7.49 7.16 -1.65
N ALA A 106 -6.99 6.51 -0.59
CA ALA A 106 -5.84 5.62 -0.67
C ALA A 106 -6.09 4.46 -1.65
N PHE A 107 -7.27 3.84 -1.59
CA PHE A 107 -7.65 2.73 -2.47
C PHE A 107 -7.62 3.15 -3.94
N THR A 108 -8.22 4.30 -4.25
CA THR A 108 -8.27 4.84 -5.62
C THR A 108 -6.87 5.14 -6.14
N MET A 109 -6.06 5.82 -5.33
CA MET A 109 -4.68 6.17 -5.66
C MET A 109 -3.82 4.93 -5.93
N VAL A 110 -3.87 3.93 -5.04
CA VAL A 110 -3.07 2.69 -5.17
C VAL A 110 -3.55 1.87 -6.35
N SER A 111 -4.85 1.80 -6.60
CA SER A 111 -5.41 1.11 -7.77
C SER A 111 -4.88 1.69 -9.07
N VAL A 112 -4.91 3.03 -9.22
CA VAL A 112 -4.33 3.71 -10.38
C VAL A 112 -2.84 3.42 -10.51
N THR A 113 -2.11 3.48 -9.40
CA THR A 113 -0.66 3.20 -9.37
C THR A 113 -0.36 1.78 -9.83
N TYR A 114 -1.14 0.79 -9.37
CA TYR A 114 -1.03 -0.60 -9.76
C TYR A 114 -1.35 -0.83 -11.24
N PHE A 115 -2.40 -0.20 -11.77
CA PHE A 115 -2.70 -0.27 -13.21
C PHE A 115 -1.55 0.27 -14.06
N MET A 116 -0.90 1.35 -13.64
CA MET A 116 0.28 1.87 -14.33
C MET A 116 1.49 0.95 -14.19
N PHE A 117 1.68 0.33 -13.02
CA PHE A 117 2.72 -0.68 -12.81
C PHE A 117 2.57 -1.86 -13.79
N ARG A 118 1.39 -2.47 -13.87
CA ARG A 118 1.12 -3.59 -14.78
C ARG A 118 1.30 -3.22 -16.25
N LYS A 119 1.02 -1.97 -16.60
CA LYS A 119 1.23 -1.46 -17.95
C LYS A 119 2.71 -1.25 -18.31
N LEU A 120 3.54 -0.89 -17.34
CA LEU A 120 4.99 -0.73 -17.54
C LEU A 120 5.74 -2.06 -17.47
N TYR A 121 5.29 -2.96 -16.61
CA TYR A 121 5.92 -4.26 -16.35
C TYR A 121 4.89 -5.36 -16.60
N SER A 122 4.73 -5.71 -17.89
CA SER A 122 3.91 -6.86 -18.27
C SER A 122 4.59 -8.15 -17.85
N ALA A 123 3.82 -9.10 -17.33
CA ALA A 123 4.32 -10.41 -16.99
C ALA A 123 4.26 -11.31 -18.23
N ASP A 124 5.42 -11.59 -18.82
CA ASP A 124 5.53 -12.57 -19.90
C ASP A 124 5.66 -13.97 -19.28
N TYR A 125 4.59 -14.75 -19.39
CA TYR A 125 4.62 -16.17 -19.04
C TYR A 125 4.89 -16.96 -20.32
N SER A 126 6.17 -17.24 -20.62
CA SER A 126 6.50 -18.18 -21.69
C SER A 126 6.12 -19.59 -21.22
N VAL A 127 5.16 -20.22 -21.89
CA VAL A 127 4.91 -21.65 -21.72
C VAL A 127 6.12 -22.38 -22.29
N ASN A 128 6.96 -22.95 -21.43
CA ASN A 128 7.99 -23.90 -21.88
C ASN A 128 7.27 -25.17 -22.33
N THR A 129 6.95 -25.25 -23.63
CA THR A 129 6.59 -26.50 -24.30
C THR A 129 7.87 -27.32 -24.50
N ALA A 130 8.43 -27.85 -23.41
CA ALA A 130 9.37 -28.95 -23.49
C ALA A 130 8.54 -30.24 -23.43
N ALA A 131 8.33 -30.83 -24.62
CA ALA A 131 7.80 -32.18 -24.80
C ALA A 131 8.88 -33.23 -24.53
#